data_AF-A0A662E5V0-F1
#
_entry.id   AF-A0A662E5V0-F1
#
_cell.length_a   1.000
_cell.length_b   1.000
_cell.length_c   1.000
_cell.angle_alpha   90.00
_cell.angle_beta   90.00
_cell.angle_gamma   90.00
#
_symmetry.space_group_name_H-M   'P 1'
#
loop_
_entity.id
_entity.type
_entity.pdbx_description
1 polymer ?
#
loop_
_entity_poly.entity_id
_entity_poly.type
_entity_poly.pdbx_seq_one_letter_code
_entity_poly.pdbx_strand_id
1 'polypeptide(L)'
;WFEPGAVVAHHHLSSFSDFLRERYSRGIDFGLLRAEWSRLDRVGLAKFLVVTALPIRLARIFALVAGHSFRAGCARDYFATFPVMAAGHAAALAGEAVAYSRLVLKKSSSPRP
;
A
#
# COMPACT_ATOMS: atom_id res chain seq x y z
N TRP A 1 13.41 15.71 30.76
CA TRP A 1 12.11 16.24 31.21
C TRP A 1 11.19 16.25 30.00
N PHE A 2 10.17 15.38 29.96
CA PHE A 2 9.12 15.41 28.94
C PHE A 2 8.00 16.29 29.49
N GLU A 3 7.68 17.40 28.83
CA GLU A 3 6.63 18.33 29.27
C GLU A 3 5.26 17.66 29.07
N PRO A 4 4.54 17.27 30.14
CA PRO A 4 3.29 16.50 30.04
C PRO A 4 2.15 17.30 29.40
N GLY A 5 2.30 18.62 29.26
CA GLY A 5 1.35 19.53 28.62
C GLY A 5 1.57 19.73 27.12
N ALA A 6 2.54 19.06 26.49
CA ALA A 6 2.73 19.10 25.04
C ALA A 6 1.57 18.37 24.33
N VAL A 7 0.41 19.03 24.23
CA VAL A 7 -0.68 18.63 23.35
C VAL A 7 -0.21 18.91 21.93
N VAL A 8 0.34 17.91 21.25
CA VAL A 8 0.56 17.97 19.81
C VAL A 8 -0.82 17.97 19.17
N ALA A 9 -1.34 19.16 18.89
CA ALA A 9 -2.56 19.33 18.10
C ALA A 9 -2.24 18.90 16.67
N HIS A 10 -2.42 17.61 16.37
CA HIS A 10 -2.37 17.07 15.02
C HIS A 10 -3.54 17.64 14.22
N HIS A 11 -3.30 18.77 13.57
CA HIS A 11 -4.22 19.34 12.61
C HIS A 11 -4.23 18.43 11.38
N HIS A 12 -5.21 17.53 11.30
CA HIS A 12 -5.50 16.78 10.09
C HIS A 12 -6.20 17.70 9.08
N LEU A 13 -5.51 18.75 8.62
CA LEU A 13 -5.91 19.57 7.47
C LEU A 13 -5.46 18.92 6.16
N SER A 14 -5.52 17.59 6.07
CA SER A 14 -5.14 16.87 4.87
C SER A 14 -6.34 16.74 3.94
N SER A 15 -6.15 17.19 2.70
CA SER A 15 -7.14 16.98 1.64
C SER A 15 -7.21 15.50 1.25
N PHE A 16 -8.26 15.12 0.53
CA PHE A 16 -8.35 13.76 -0.03
C PHE A 16 -7.17 13.47 -0.97
N SER A 17 -6.69 14.47 -1.72
CA SER A 17 -5.47 14.32 -2.53
C SER A 17 -4.22 14.06 -1.70
N ASP A 18 -4.08 14.71 -0.54
CA ASP A 18 -2.95 14.47 0.36
C ASP A 18 -3.00 13.04 0.91
N PHE A 19 -4.19 12.57 1.27
CA PHE A 19 -4.41 11.18 1.66
C PHE A 19 -3.98 10.20 0.55
N LEU A 20 -4.42 10.40 -0.69
CA LEU A 20 -4.03 9.53 -1.80
C LEU A 20 -2.53 9.57 -2.09
N ARG A 21 -1.91 10.76 -2.03
CA ARG A 21 -0.47 10.92 -2.22
C ARG A 21 0.31 10.20 -1.13
N GLU A 22 -0.11 10.32 0.13
CA GLU A 22 0.51 9.59 1.24
C GLU A 22 0.39 8.07 1.03
N ARG A 23 -0.80 7.57 0.66
CA ARG A 23 -1.01 6.14 0.39
C ARG A 23 -0.15 5.63 -0.74
N TYR A 24 -0.01 6.41 -1.82
CA TYR A 24 0.88 6.10 -2.93
C TYR A 24 2.35 6.04 -2.49
N SER A 25 2.84 7.07 -1.78
CA SER A 25 4.24 7.10 -1.29
C SER A 25 4.54 5.95 -0.34
N ARG A 26 3.67 5.69 0.65
CA ARG A 26 3.84 4.54 1.55
C ARG A 26 3.77 3.20 0.82
N GLY A 27 2.99 3.12 -0.27
CA GLY A 27 2.95 1.95 -1.14
C GLY A 27 4.29 1.69 -1.82
N ILE A 28 4.99 2.73 -2.28
CA ILE A 28 6.35 2.60 -2.81
C ILE A 28 7.28 2.05 -1.74
N ASP A 29 7.31 2.69 -0.56
CA ASP A 29 8.20 2.30 0.53
C ASP A 29 8.00 0.84 0.94
N PHE A 30 6.74 0.45 1.08
CA PHE A 30 6.38 -0.92 1.41
C PHE A 30 6.74 -1.93 0.31
N GLY A 31 6.57 -1.56 -0.95
CA GLY A 31 7.00 -2.37 -2.09
C GLY A 31 8.51 -2.65 -2.06
N LEU A 32 9.32 -1.61 -1.80
CA LEU A 32 10.77 -1.72 -1.66
C LEU A 32 11.16 -2.59 -0.45
N LEU A 33 10.58 -2.31 0.73
CA LEU A 33 10.83 -3.06 1.96
C LEU A 33 10.48 -4.54 1.80
N ARG A 34 9.34 -4.86 1.17
CA ARG A 34 8.95 -6.26 0.92
C ARG A 34 9.93 -6.94 -0.03
N ALA A 35 10.33 -6.27 -1.12
CA ALA A 35 11.26 -6.84 -2.08
C ALA A 35 12.59 -7.21 -1.42
N GLU A 36 13.10 -6.33 -0.54
CA GLU A 36 14.30 -6.55 0.26
C GLU A 36 14.10 -7.68 1.27
N TRP A 37 13.05 -7.60 2.10
CA TRP A 37 12.78 -8.58 3.15
C TRP A 37 12.58 -10.00 2.61
N SER A 38 11.84 -10.13 1.50
CA SER A 38 11.56 -11.41 0.86
C SER A 38 12.68 -11.86 -0.09
N ARG A 39 13.77 -11.08 -0.22
CA ARG A 39 14.91 -11.35 -1.12
C ARG A 39 14.44 -11.74 -2.53
N LEU A 40 13.45 -11.03 -3.06
CA LEU A 40 12.83 -11.41 -4.32
C LEU A 40 13.83 -11.25 -5.47
N ASP A 41 13.99 -12.31 -6.24
CA ASP A 41 14.66 -12.25 -7.53
C ASP A 41 13.78 -11.54 -8.57
N ARG A 42 14.32 -11.31 -9.77
CA ARG A 42 13.59 -10.60 -10.83
C ARG A 42 12.29 -11.28 -11.24
N VAL A 43 12.27 -12.62 -11.23
CA VAL A 43 11.06 -13.39 -11.55
C VAL A 43 10.02 -13.24 -10.45
N GLY A 44 10.43 -13.31 -9.19
CA GLY A 44 9.58 -13.02 -8.03
C GLY A 44 8.99 -11.62 -8.09
N LEU A 45 9.81 -10.60 -8.36
CA LEU A 45 9.37 -9.21 -8.53
C LEU A 45 8.35 -9.06 -9.67
N ALA A 46 8.59 -9.70 -10.82
CA ALA A 46 7.66 -9.67 -11.95
C ALA A 46 6.31 -10.33 -11.61
N LYS A 47 6.32 -11.46 -10.90
CA LYS A 47 5.08 -12.11 -10.41
C LYS A 47 4.32 -11.19 -9.45
N PHE A 48 5.02 -10.59 -8.48
CA PHE A 48 4.40 -9.63 -7.56
C PHE A 48 3.85 -8.41 -8.30
N LEU A 49 4.58 -7.88 -9.29
CA LEU A 49 4.10 -6.80 -10.14
C LEU A 49 2.80 -7.17 -10.85
N VAL A 50 2.75 -8.32 -11.52
CA VAL A 50 1.54 -8.80 -12.22
C VAL A 50 0.36 -8.94 -11.25
N VAL A 51 0.56 -9.58 -10.10
CA VAL A 51 -0.50 -9.80 -9.10
C VAL A 51 -0.95 -8.50 -8.40
N THR A 52 -0.09 -7.48 -8.39
CA THR A 52 -0.39 -6.15 -7.83
C THR A 52 -1.06 -5.24 -8.85
N ALA A 53 -0.64 -5.31 -10.11
CA ALA A 53 -1.15 -4.50 -11.21
C ALA A 53 -2.46 -5.05 -11.79
N LEU A 54 -2.57 -6.37 -11.95
CA LEU A 54 -3.86 -7.01 -12.13
C LEU A 54 -4.57 -6.88 -10.78
N PRO A 55 -5.77 -6.28 -10.69
CA PRO A 55 -6.44 -5.91 -9.43
C PRO A 55 -6.87 -7.11 -8.55
N ILE A 56 -6.23 -8.27 -8.72
CA ILE A 56 -6.35 -9.50 -7.94
C ILE A 56 -6.11 -9.21 -6.45
N ARG A 57 -5.03 -8.51 -6.10
CA ARG A 57 -4.75 -8.13 -4.71
C ARG A 57 -5.81 -7.18 -4.15
N LEU A 58 -6.27 -6.24 -4.96
CA LEU A 58 -7.30 -5.29 -4.57
C LEU A 58 -8.62 -6.01 -4.24
N ALA A 59 -9.06 -6.91 -5.14
CA ALA A 59 -10.24 -7.73 -4.93
C ALA A 59 -10.13 -8.62 -3.67
N ARG A 60 -8.95 -9.22 -3.45
CA ARG A 60 -8.69 -10.02 -2.24
C ARG A 60 -8.78 -9.17 -0.96
N ILE A 61 -8.23 -7.96 -0.96
CA ILE A 61 -8.31 -7.04 0.18
C ILE A 61 -9.78 -6.73 0.48
N PHE A 62 -10.57 -6.38 -0.54
CA PHE A 62 -11.99 -6.08 -0.36
C PHE A 62 -12.78 -7.27 0.18
N ALA A 63 -12.54 -8.47 -0.34
CA ALA A 63 -13.20 -9.67 0.14
C ALA A 63 -12.88 -9.98 1.61
N LEU A 64 -11.61 -9.82 2.01
CA LEU A 64 -11.20 -10.02 3.41
C LEU A 64 -11.84 -8.99 4.34
N VAL A 65 -11.80 -7.71 3.97
CA VAL A 65 -12.41 -6.65 4.79
C VAL A 65 -13.92 -6.85 4.89
N ALA A 66 -14.60 -7.15 3.78
CA ALA A 66 -16.03 -7.45 3.78
C ALA A 66 -16.37 -8.62 4.70
N GLY A 67 -15.60 -9.72 4.62
CA GLY A 67 -15.80 -10.89 5.47
C GLY A 67 -15.66 -10.58 6.96
N HIS A 68 -14.67 -9.77 7.35
CA HIS A 68 -14.50 -9.34 8.74
C HIS A 68 -15.61 -8.38 9.19
N SER A 69 -15.94 -7.38 8.38
CA SER A 69 -17.01 -6.41 8.69
C SER A 69 -18.37 -7.09 8.84
N PHE A 70 -18.69 -8.06 7.99
CA PHE A 70 -19.98 -8.76 8.05
C PHE A 70 -20.07 -9.66 9.28
N ARG A 71 -18.98 -10.38 9.60
CA ARG A 71 -18.91 -11.20 10.82
C ARG A 71 -18.99 -10.38 12.11
N ALA A 72 -18.57 -9.11 12.07
CA ALA A 72 -18.66 -8.18 13.18
C ALA A 72 -20.00 -7.42 13.26
N GLY A 73 -20.93 -7.64 12.31
CA GLY A 73 -22.20 -6.89 12.24
C GLY A 73 -22.07 -5.46 11.70
N CYS A 74 -20.90 -5.08 11.19
CA CYS A 74 -20.57 -3.74 10.67
C CYS A 74 -20.74 -3.63 9.14
N ALA A 75 -21.72 -4.33 8.55
CA ALA A 75 -21.89 -4.37 7.09
C ALA A 75 -22.20 -2.99 6.48
N ARG A 76 -22.98 -2.15 7.18
CA ARG A 76 -23.27 -0.78 6.74
C ARG A 76 -22.01 0.08 6.70
N ASP A 77 -21.15 -0.05 7.70
CA ASP A 77 -19.90 0.72 7.79
C ASP A 77 -18.94 0.36 6.65
N TYR A 78 -18.92 -0.92 6.24
CA TYR A 78 -18.17 -1.36 5.06
C TYR A 78 -18.59 -0.57 3.81
N PHE A 79 -19.89 -0.49 3.51
CA PHE A 79 -20.36 0.23 2.32
C PHE A 79 -20.20 1.75 2.45
N ALA A 80 -20.44 2.31 3.63
CA ALA A 80 -20.29 3.74 3.87
C ALA A 80 -18.83 4.22 3.71
N THR A 81 -17.87 3.37 4.08
CA THR A 81 -16.43 3.68 3.99
C THR A 81 -15.78 3.16 2.70
N PHE A 82 -16.51 2.38 1.90
CA PHE A 82 -15.98 1.70 0.70
C PHE A 82 -15.26 2.66 -0.27
N PRO A 83 -15.81 3.84 -0.64
CA PRO A 83 -15.14 4.72 -1.59
C PRO A 83 -13.74 5.17 -1.12
N VAL A 84 -13.62 5.54 0.16
CA VAL A 84 -12.36 5.98 0.76
C VAL A 84 -11.38 4.81 0.88
N MET A 85 -11.87 3.65 1.34
CA MET A 85 -11.08 2.42 1.43
C MET A 85 -10.55 1.99 0.05
N ALA A 86 -11.41 1.96 -0.95
CA ALA A 86 -11.07 1.53 -2.30
C ALA A 86 -10.01 2.45 -2.92
N ALA A 87 -10.20 3.77 -2.82
CA ALA A 87 -9.23 4.75 -3.33
C ALA A 87 -7.88 4.65 -2.62
N GLY A 88 -7.88 4.50 -1.29
CA GLY A 88 -6.65 4.36 -0.50
C GLY A 88 -5.86 3.10 -0.84
N HIS A 89 -6.53 1.95 -0.99
CA HIS A 89 -5.86 0.71 -1.38
C HIS A 89 -5.41 0.73 -2.85
N ALA A 90 -6.18 1.33 -3.76
CA ALA A 90 -5.76 1.49 -5.14
C ALA A 90 -4.49 2.36 -5.25
N ALA A 91 -4.45 3.49 -4.55
CA ALA A 91 -3.27 4.36 -4.51
C ALA A 91 -2.04 3.64 -3.94
N ALA A 92 -2.20 2.89 -2.86
CA ALA A 92 -1.11 2.10 -2.27
C ALA A 92 -0.58 1.02 -3.22
N LEU A 93 -1.47 0.24 -3.87
CA LEU A 93 -1.06 -0.79 -4.82
C LEU A 93 -0.42 -0.19 -6.07
N ALA A 94 -0.85 0.99 -6.52
CA ALA A 94 -0.17 1.72 -7.59
C ALA A 94 1.27 2.09 -7.20
N GLY A 95 1.49 2.55 -5.97
CA GLY A 95 2.82 2.81 -5.41
C GLY A 95 3.68 1.54 -5.36
N GLU A 96 3.14 0.43 -4.86
CA GLU A 96 3.83 -0.87 -4.83
C GLU A 96 4.22 -1.33 -6.25
N ALA A 97 3.31 -1.19 -7.22
CA ALA A 97 3.59 -1.55 -8.62
C ALA A 97 4.73 -0.71 -9.22
N VAL A 98 4.82 0.59 -8.88
CA VAL A 98 5.95 1.44 -9.27
C VAL A 98 7.26 0.97 -8.63
N ALA A 99 7.25 0.56 -7.36
CA ALA A 99 8.44 0.02 -6.73
C ALA A 99 8.93 -1.26 -7.43
N TYR A 100 8.02 -2.20 -7.71
CA TYR A 100 8.37 -3.45 -8.38
C TYR A 100 8.84 -3.22 -9.81
N SER A 101 8.19 -2.33 -10.58
CA SER A 101 8.63 -2.04 -11.95
C SER A 101 10.04 -1.44 -11.99
N ARG A 102 10.35 -0.51 -11.09
CA ARG A 102 11.71 0.05 -10.95
C ARG A 102 12.74 -1.03 -10.65
N LEU A 103 12.44 -1.97 -9.76
CA LEU A 103 13.36 -3.05 -9.40
C LEU A 103 13.54 -4.08 -10.52
N VAL A 104 12.46 -4.44 -11.23
CA VAL A 104 12.52 -5.35 -12.39
C VAL A 104 13.37 -4.73 -13.51
N LEU A 105 13.17 -3.45 -13.79
CA LEU A 105 13.87 -2.72 -14.86
C LEU A 105 15.32 -2.36 -14.50
N LYS A 106 15.69 -2.37 -13.21
CA LYS A 106 17.06 -2.08 -12.78
C LYS A 106 18.01 -3.12 -13.39
N LYS A 107 18.89 -2.67 -14.28
CA LYS A 107 19.93 -3.51 -14.88
C LYS A 107 20.86 -4.00 -13.77
N SER A 108 21.10 -5.30 -13.72
CA SER A 108 22.06 -5.91 -12.81
C SER A 108 23.42 -5.38 -13.23
N SER A 109 23.95 -4.40 -12.51
CA SER A 109 25.37 -4.08 -12.59
C SER A 109 26.10 -5.31 -12.08
N SER A 110 26.90 -5.96 -12.93
CA SER A 110 27.77 -7.05 -12.52
C SER A 110 28.58 -6.63 -11.28
N PRO A 111 28.99 -7.58 -10.42
CA PRO A 111 29.98 -7.26 -9.40
C PRO A 111 31.20 -6.63 -10.08
N ARG A 112 31.66 -5.49 -9.55
CA ARG A 112 32.98 -4.96 -9.91
C ARG A 112 34.02 -5.99 -9.43
N PRO A 113 35.09 -6.22 -10.21
CA PRO A 113 36.08 -7.27 -9.97
C PRO A 113 36.75 -7.15 -8.60
#